data_AF-A0A1Q1FNE0-F1
#
_entry.id   AF-A0A1Q1FNE0-F1
#
_cell.length_a   1.000
_cell.length_b   1.000
_cell.length_c   1.000
_cell.angle_alpha   90.00
_cell.angle_beta   90.00
_cell.angle_gamma   90.00
#
_symmetry.space_group_name_H-M   'P 1'
#
loop_
_entity.id
_entity.type
_entity.pdbx_description
1 polymer ?
#
loop_
_entity_poly.entity_id
_entity_poly.type
_entity_poly.pdbx_seq_one_letter_code
_entity_poly.pdbx_strand_id
1 'polypeptide(L)'
;MSTDDGVDTSRTSVRTYVPAYQKDEWERQADRMDMSLSEFVRSMVQAGRRGFDGGSDDGADRAGEPPESDNGDLEGQVVAELRKRECCSWDDLVTAVTDDIESELERTLQESPRIQHSPRQGGYVLEDP
;
A
#
# COMPACT_ATOMS: atom_id res chain seq x y z
N MET A 1 32.24 -32.51 15.69
CA MET A 1 30.83 -32.87 15.92
C MET A 1 30.01 -31.70 15.43
N SER A 2 29.31 -31.88 14.32
CA SER A 2 28.47 -30.86 13.71
C SER A 2 27.15 -30.82 14.45
N THR A 3 26.81 -29.70 15.08
CA THR A 3 25.47 -29.40 15.56
C THR A 3 24.60 -29.10 14.35
N ASP A 4 23.81 -30.09 13.94
CA ASP A 4 22.63 -29.89 13.10
C ASP A 4 21.59 -29.18 13.96
N ASP A 5 21.64 -27.84 13.97
CA ASP A 5 20.60 -27.01 14.58
C ASP A 5 19.42 -27.00 13.61
N GLY A 6 18.60 -28.05 13.68
CA GLY A 6 17.44 -28.23 12.83
C GLY A 6 16.49 -27.05 12.98
N VAL A 7 16.36 -26.25 11.92
CA VAL A 7 15.49 -25.07 11.90
C VAL A 7 14.06 -25.49 12.21
N ASP A 8 13.42 -24.85 13.20
CA ASP A 8 12.03 -25.11 13.56
C ASP A 8 11.10 -24.80 12.36
N THR A 9 10.49 -25.84 11.78
CA THR A 9 9.58 -25.74 10.63
C THR A 9 8.11 -25.58 11.04
N SER A 10 7.83 -25.38 12.33
CA SER A 10 6.47 -25.23 12.84
C SER A 10 5.79 -23.97 12.28
N ARG A 11 4.49 -24.07 11.96
CA ARG A 11 3.71 -22.95 11.45
C ARG A 11 3.34 -22.01 12.60
N THR A 12 3.70 -20.73 12.49
CA THR A 12 3.23 -19.67 13.40
C THR A 12 2.34 -18.67 12.64
N SER A 13 1.44 -17.99 13.37
CA SER A 13 0.55 -16.97 12.81
C SER A 13 1.20 -15.59 12.87
N VAL A 14 1.09 -14.82 11.78
CA VAL A 14 1.52 -13.43 11.70
C VAL A 14 0.28 -12.56 11.51
N ARG A 15 0.21 -11.42 12.22
CA ARG A 15 -0.87 -10.43 12.08
C ARG A 15 -0.27 -9.10 11.65
N THR A 16 -0.91 -8.47 10.67
CA THR A 16 -0.55 -7.14 10.17
C THR A 16 -1.82 -6.34 9.92
N TYR A 17 -1.68 -5.05 9.62
CA TYR A 17 -2.76 -4.16 9.24
C TYR A 17 -2.61 -3.75 7.78
N VAL A 18 -3.73 -3.68 7.07
CA VAL A 18 -3.83 -3.21 5.69
C VAL A 18 -5.08 -2.35 5.56
N PRO A 19 -5.11 -1.38 4.62
CA PRO A 19 -6.33 -0.64 4.32
C PRO A 19 -7.50 -1.58 4.00
N ALA A 20 -8.71 -1.22 4.44
CA ALA A 20 -9.88 -2.08 4.30
C ALA A 20 -10.17 -2.47 2.83
N TYR A 21 -10.07 -1.51 1.91
CA TYR A 21 -10.30 -1.75 0.48
C TYR A 21 -9.32 -2.76 -0.13
N GLN A 22 -8.09 -2.81 0.37
CA GLN A 22 -7.06 -3.72 -0.12
C GLN A 22 -7.33 -5.15 0.33
N LYS A 23 -7.80 -5.31 1.58
CA LYS A 23 -8.28 -6.61 2.08
C LYS A 23 -9.46 -7.11 1.24
N ASP A 24 -10.41 -6.24 0.91
CA ASP A 24 -11.59 -6.62 0.11
C ASP A 24 -11.21 -7.07 -1.30
N GLU A 25 -10.22 -6.41 -1.93
CA GLU A 25 -9.70 -6.83 -3.23
C GLU A 25 -9.00 -8.19 -3.17
N TRP A 26 -8.20 -8.45 -2.13
CA TRP A 26 -7.58 -9.76 -1.93
C TRP A 26 -8.59 -10.87 -1.66
N GLU A 27 -9.67 -10.58 -0.93
CA GLU A 27 -10.76 -11.54 -0.72
C GLU A 27 -11.40 -11.94 -2.06
N ARG A 28 -11.74 -10.95 -2.91
CA ARG A 28 -12.25 -11.21 -4.26
C ARG A 28 -11.28 -12.04 -5.10
N GLN A 29 -9.98 -11.75 -5.00
CA GLN A 29 -8.95 -12.46 -5.74
C GLN A 29 -8.77 -13.90 -5.25
N ALA A 30 -8.80 -14.12 -3.93
CA ALA A 30 -8.73 -15.43 -3.32
C ALA A 30 -9.95 -16.29 -3.73
N ASP A 31 -11.15 -15.71 -3.71
CA ASP A 31 -12.37 -16.38 -4.17
C ASP A 31 -12.28 -16.80 -5.64
N ARG A 32 -11.74 -15.94 -6.53
CA ARG A 32 -11.52 -16.29 -7.94
C ARG A 32 -10.55 -17.45 -8.13
N MET A 33 -9.63 -17.65 -7.19
CA MET A 33 -8.62 -18.72 -7.22
C MET A 33 -9.06 -19.96 -6.42
N ASP A 34 -10.25 -19.95 -5.81
CA ASP A 34 -10.75 -20.99 -4.89
C ASP A 34 -9.80 -21.22 -3.70
N MET A 35 -9.20 -20.13 -3.19
CA MET A 35 -8.22 -20.16 -2.12
C MET A 35 -8.72 -19.41 -0.89
N SER A 36 -8.24 -19.80 0.29
CA SER A 36 -8.44 -18.97 1.48
C SER A 36 -7.60 -17.69 1.39
N LEU A 37 -8.07 -16.59 2.01
CA LEU A 37 -7.33 -15.33 2.06
C LEU A 37 -5.91 -15.51 2.63
N SER A 38 -5.73 -16.34 3.66
CA SER A 38 -4.40 -16.61 4.23
C SER A 38 -3.46 -17.38 3.29
N GLU A 39 -4.02 -18.20 2.39
CA GLU A 39 -3.26 -18.94 1.39
C GLU A 39 -2.89 -18.05 0.22
N PHE A 40 -3.83 -17.21 -0.23
CA PHE A 40 -3.58 -16.19 -1.22
C PHE A 40 -2.47 -15.21 -0.79
N VAL A 41 -2.56 -14.65 0.43
CA VAL A 41 -1.54 -13.75 0.99
C VAL A 41 -0.18 -14.46 1.10
N ARG A 42 -0.14 -15.73 1.51
CA ARG A 42 1.10 -16.51 1.56
C ARG A 42 1.74 -16.65 0.18
N SER A 43 0.95 -16.96 -0.85
CA SER A 43 1.44 -17.08 -2.23
C SER A 43 1.98 -15.75 -2.76
N MET A 44 1.30 -14.64 -2.47
CA MET A 44 1.76 -13.29 -2.83
C MET A 44 3.11 -12.96 -2.18
N VAL A 45 3.26 -13.22 -0.88
CA VAL A 45 4.53 -13.00 -0.16
C VAL A 45 5.65 -13.89 -0.70
N GLN A 46 5.35 -15.15 -1.03
CA GLN A 46 6.32 -16.06 -1.64
C GLN A 46 6.74 -15.62 -3.04
N ALA A 47 5.80 -15.10 -3.84
CA ALA A 47 6.08 -14.54 -5.16
C ALA A 47 6.90 -13.25 -5.07
N GLY A 48 6.52 -12.34 -4.17
CA GLY A 48 7.27 -11.11 -3.90
C GLY A 48 8.70 -11.41 -3.46
N ARG A 49 8.90 -12.39 -2.55
CA ARG A 49 10.25 -12.78 -2.11
C ARG A 49 11.11 -13.34 -3.25
N ARG A 50 10.52 -14.09 -4.19
CA ARG A 50 11.24 -14.54 -5.40
C ARG A 50 11.68 -13.37 -6.29
N GLY A 51 10.87 -12.32 -6.38
CA GLY A 51 11.23 -11.08 -7.09
C GLY A 51 12.31 -10.26 -6.38
N PHE A 52 12.41 -10.36 -5.04
CA PHE A 52 13.45 -9.69 -4.24
C PHE A 52 14.80 -10.44 -4.19
N ASP A 53 14.79 -11.79 -4.21
CA ASP A 53 16.01 -12.62 -4.21
C ASP A 53 16.60 -12.85 -5.62
N GLY A 54 15.88 -12.51 -6.69
CA GLY A 54 16.26 -12.75 -8.09
C GLY A 54 16.61 -11.46 -8.84
N GLY A 55 17.82 -10.94 -8.64
CA GLY A 55 18.35 -9.86 -9.47
C GLY A 55 18.70 -10.32 -10.89
N SER A 56 18.15 -9.62 -11.89
CA SER A 56 18.52 -9.55 -13.32
C SER A 56 18.11 -10.72 -14.26
N ASP A 57 17.02 -10.50 -15.01
CA ASP A 57 16.99 -10.32 -16.49
C ASP A 57 15.78 -10.96 -17.19
N ASP A 58 15.14 -10.11 -18.01
CA ASP A 58 14.24 -10.31 -19.16
C ASP A 58 12.90 -11.09 -19.08
N GLY A 59 11.82 -10.31 -19.24
CA GLY A 59 10.82 -10.58 -20.30
C GLY A 59 9.48 -11.18 -19.91
N ALA A 60 8.50 -10.35 -19.52
CA ALA A 60 7.08 -10.62 -19.80
C ALA A 60 6.27 -9.33 -19.84
N ASP A 61 6.16 -8.78 -21.05
CA ASP A 61 5.16 -7.82 -21.48
C ASP A 61 3.72 -8.36 -21.32
N ARG A 62 2.82 -7.44 -20.93
CA ARG A 62 1.34 -7.49 -20.93
C ARG A 62 0.61 -8.26 -19.82
N ALA A 63 0.17 -7.50 -18.83
CA ALA A 63 -1.19 -7.63 -18.30
C ALA A 63 -1.69 -6.27 -17.77
N GLY A 64 -2.50 -5.58 -18.59
CA GLY A 64 -3.40 -4.50 -18.19
C GLY A 64 -2.73 -3.21 -17.75
N GLU A 65 -2.70 -2.20 -18.63
CA GLU A 65 -2.78 -0.82 -18.15
C GLU A 65 -4.00 -0.72 -17.23
N PRO A 66 -3.82 -0.44 -15.93
CA PRO A 66 -4.93 0.01 -15.10
C PRO A 66 -5.37 1.36 -15.66
N PRO A 67 -6.62 1.80 -15.41
CA PRO A 67 -6.93 3.21 -15.63
C PRO A 67 -5.86 4.03 -14.92
N GLU A 68 -5.35 5.08 -15.57
CA GLU A 68 -4.46 6.08 -14.99
C GLU A 68 -5.19 6.70 -13.78
N SER A 69 -5.09 6.01 -12.66
CA SER A 69 -5.61 6.37 -11.35
C SER A 69 -4.37 6.51 -10.51
N ASP A 70 -3.71 7.66 -10.61
CA ASP A 70 -2.84 8.25 -9.58
C ASP A 70 -1.75 7.36 -8.92
N ASN A 71 -1.48 6.18 -9.47
CA ASN A 71 -0.53 5.21 -8.91
C ASN A 71 0.92 5.65 -9.16
N GLY A 72 1.13 6.54 -10.14
CA GLY A 72 2.42 7.16 -10.40
C GLY A 72 2.82 8.18 -9.33
N ASP A 73 1.86 8.73 -8.58
CA ASP A 73 2.15 9.74 -7.57
C ASP A 73 2.69 9.08 -6.30
N LEU A 74 2.02 8.03 -5.79
CA LEU A 74 2.47 7.35 -4.56
C LEU A 74 3.85 6.67 -4.71
N GLU A 75 4.06 5.90 -5.79
CA GLU A 75 5.37 5.29 -6.04
C GLU A 75 6.46 6.37 -6.22
N GLY A 76 6.12 7.45 -6.93
CA GLY A 76 6.99 8.61 -7.11
C GLY A 76 7.36 9.29 -5.79
N GLN A 77 6.40 9.50 -4.90
CA GLN A 77 6.60 10.07 -3.57
C GLN A 77 7.51 9.18 -2.70
N VAL A 78 7.25 7.87 -2.67
CA VAL A 78 8.07 6.92 -1.90
C VAL A 78 9.51 6.88 -2.42
N VAL A 79 9.70 6.83 -3.74
CA VAL A 79 11.04 6.87 -4.35
C VAL A 79 11.73 8.21 -4.09
N ALA A 80 11.00 9.33 -4.12
CA ALA A 80 11.54 10.64 -3.80
C ALA A 80 12.01 10.73 -2.34
N GLU A 81 11.25 10.19 -1.39
CA GLU A 81 11.64 10.16 0.02
C GLU A 81 12.85 9.26 0.27
N LEU A 82 12.90 8.08 -0.34
CA LEU A 82 14.06 7.18 -0.27
C LEU A 82 15.30 7.73 -0.99
N ARG A 83 15.14 8.68 -1.93
CA ARG A 83 16.28 9.41 -2.51
C ARG A 83 16.79 10.52 -1.60
N LYS A 84 15.91 11.15 -0.81
CA LYS A 84 16.27 12.17 0.18
C LYS A 84 16.94 11.55 1.41
N ARG A 85 16.51 10.33 1.78
CA ARG A 85 16.98 9.60 2.96
C ARG A 85 17.47 8.23 2.52
N GLU A 86 18.74 7.91 2.78
CA GLU A 86 19.34 6.62 2.39
C GLU A 86 18.57 5.39 2.91
N CYS A 87 17.84 5.52 4.01
CA CYS A 87 16.86 4.54 4.48
C CYS A 87 15.71 5.23 5.24
N CYS A 88 14.50 4.70 5.08
CA CYS A 88 13.30 5.12 5.82
C CYS A 88 12.66 3.90 6.47
N SER A 89 12.13 4.07 7.68
CA SER A 89 11.23 3.08 8.27
C SER A 89 9.84 3.14 7.62
N TRP A 90 9.03 2.13 7.87
CA TRP A 90 7.63 2.12 7.43
C TRP A 90 6.86 3.35 7.94
N ASP A 91 7.01 3.68 9.23
CA ASP A 91 6.35 4.83 9.85
C ASP A 91 6.82 6.16 9.24
N ASP A 92 8.09 6.27 8.86
CA ASP A 92 8.62 7.46 8.16
C ASP A 92 7.98 7.65 6.78
N LEU A 93 7.83 6.56 6.02
CA LEU A 93 7.21 6.62 4.69
C LEU A 93 5.72 6.94 4.77
N VAL A 94 5.01 6.34 5.73
CA VAL A 94 3.59 6.63 5.97
C VAL A 94 3.40 8.09 6.37
N THR A 95 4.26 8.61 7.26
CA THR A 95 4.21 10.03 7.67
C THR A 95 4.44 10.94 6.47
N ALA A 96 5.50 10.68 5.68
CA ALA A 96 5.84 11.53 4.57
C ALA A 96 4.75 11.59 3.48
N VAL A 97 4.13 10.45 3.16
CA VAL A 97 3.03 10.39 2.19
C VAL A 97 1.77 11.04 2.76
N THR A 98 1.46 10.80 4.04
CA THR A 98 0.24 11.35 4.65
C THR A 98 0.33 12.87 4.78
N ASP A 99 1.48 13.42 5.17
CA ASP A 99 1.69 14.87 5.26
C ASP A 99 1.45 15.58 3.91
N ASP A 100 1.87 14.96 2.80
CA ASP A 100 1.67 15.51 1.46
C ASP A 100 0.18 15.51 1.06
N ILE A 101 -0.51 14.39 1.28
CA ILE A 101 -1.96 14.27 1.05
C ILE A 101 -2.75 15.22 1.95
N GLU A 102 -2.36 15.38 3.22
CA GLU A 102 -2.98 16.33 4.16
C GLU A 102 -2.80 17.78 3.69
N SER A 103 -1.63 18.12 3.16
CA SER A 103 -1.35 19.43 2.58
C SER A 103 -2.18 19.68 1.32
N GLU A 104 -2.32 18.67 0.46
CA GLU A 104 -3.16 18.77 -0.73
C GLU A 104 -4.66 18.90 -0.39
N LEU A 105 -5.13 18.15 0.60
CA LEU A 105 -6.49 18.27 1.13
C LEU A 105 -6.73 19.67 1.70
N GLU A 106 -5.82 20.19 2.54
CA GLU A 106 -5.96 21.53 3.12
C GLU A 106 -6.06 22.60 2.03
N ARG A 107 -5.19 22.52 1.01
CA ARG A 107 -5.21 23.44 -0.14
C ARG A 107 -6.50 23.32 -0.92
N THR A 108 -6.97 22.10 -1.20
CA THR A 108 -8.24 21.86 -1.92
C THR A 108 -9.43 22.46 -1.18
N LEU A 109 -9.47 22.31 0.15
CA LEU A 109 -10.51 22.87 1.00
C LEU A 109 -10.46 24.41 1.06
N GLN A 110 -9.27 25.02 0.99
CA GLN A 110 -9.12 26.47 0.93
C GLN A 110 -9.50 27.04 -0.44
N GLU A 111 -9.15 26.34 -1.52
CA GLU A 111 -9.36 26.80 -2.90
C GLU A 111 -10.77 26.52 -3.43
N SER A 112 -11.52 25.63 -2.78
CA SER A 112 -12.89 25.27 -3.17
C SER A 112 -13.92 26.10 -2.41
N PRO A 113 -14.46 27.21 -2.98
CA PRO A 113 -15.44 28.06 -2.29
C PRO A 113 -16.78 27.36 -2.01
N ARG A 114 -17.01 26.19 -2.63
CA ARG A 114 -18.19 25.36 -2.41
C ARG A 114 -18.07 24.47 -1.18
N ILE A 115 -16.89 24.34 -0.57
CA ILE A 115 -16.66 23.50 0.60
C ILE A 115 -16.43 24.42 1.79
N GLN A 116 -17.37 24.43 2.73
CA GLN A 116 -17.31 25.29 3.91
C GLN A 116 -17.18 24.48 5.19
N HIS A 117 -16.37 24.98 6.13
CA HIS A 117 -16.30 24.40 7.46
C HIS A 117 -17.58 24.74 8.26
N SER A 118 -18.31 23.71 8.70
CA SER A 118 -19.50 23.82 9.53
C SER A 118 -19.15 23.59 11.01
N PRO A 119 -19.02 24.64 11.82
CA PRO A 119 -18.72 24.51 13.25
C PRO A 119 -19.85 23.85 14.05
N ARG A 120 -21.09 23.85 13.53
CA ARG A 120 -22.23 23.17 14.18
C ARG A 120 -22.18 21.66 14.03
N GLN A 121 -21.61 21.17 12.93
CA GLN A 121 -21.52 19.74 12.63
C GLN A 121 -20.12 19.18 12.89
N GLY A 122 -19.12 20.05 13.10
CA GLY A 122 -17.75 19.65 13.38
C GLY A 122 -17.02 19.06 12.16
N GLY A 123 -17.30 19.57 10.96
CA GLY A 123 -16.73 19.07 9.71
C GLY A 123 -16.99 20.00 8.53
N TYR A 124 -16.78 19.52 7.30
CA TYR A 124 -16.97 20.29 6.07
C TYR A 124 -18.30 19.94 5.39
N VAL A 125 -18.97 20.93 4.84
CA VAL A 125 -20.23 20.79 4.10
C VAL A 125 -20.09 21.38 2.70
N LEU A 126 -20.83 20.82 1.75
CA LEU A 126 -21.00 21.40 0.43
C LEU A 126 -22.07 22.49 0.50
N GLU A 127 -21.72 23.70 0.11
CA GLU A 127 -22.70 24.73 -0.23
C GLU A 127 -23.02 24.64 -1.72
N ASP A 128 -24.30 24.40 -2.01
CA ASP A 128 -24.85 24.65 -3.33
C ASP A 128 -24.98 26.17 -3.55
N PRO A 129 -24.68 26.68 -4.75
CA PRO A 129 -24.75 28.11 -5.07
C PRO A 129 -26.17 28.68 -5.04
#